data_AF-A0A0S8HRA7-F1
#
_entry.id   AF-A0A0S8HRA7-F1
#
_cell.length_a   1.000
_cell.length_b   1.000
_cell.length_c   1.000
_cell.angle_alpha   90.00
_cell.angle_beta   90.00
_cell.angle_gamma   90.00
#
_symmetry.space_group_name_H-M   'P 1'
#
loop_
_entity.id
_entity.type
_entity.pdbx_description
1 polymer ?
#
loop_
_entity_poly.entity_id
_entity_poly.type
_entity_poly.pdbx_seq_one_letter_code
_entity_poly.pdbx_strand_id
1 'polypeptide(L)'
;MKQRFYRQLLFLPIIILTTCHRDIPDLDFKQEMRDFVQAISAYAKSISPDFIIIPQNGQELITLNGDNKGSADLTYLSAIQGQGREDLFYGYDDDNKATPAVETDYMADFLDIASEFDVIILVTDYCSTPSKMDDSYSKNNLKGYISFAADHRELDNIPSYPAIPYGENDSVIISLSEIKNFLYLINPDQFANRQDFINAITATNYDLLIMDLFFDEEPFTGSDIEALRNKANGGKRLVVSYMSIGEAEDYRYYWKSNWKKGNPEFLYKENPYWEGNYKVKYWMDEWKQIIFGDENAYLDRILDAGFDGVYLDIIDAFEYFEEL
;
A
#
# COMPACT_ATOMS: atom_id res chain seq x y z
N MET A 1 -19.19 -51.40 70.48
CA MET A 1 -20.05 -50.77 69.45
C MET A 1 -19.20 -49.71 68.77
N LYS A 2 -18.75 -49.94 67.53
CA LYS A 2 -17.72 -49.14 66.83
C LYS A 2 -18.33 -47.83 66.30
N GLN A 3 -17.86 -46.66 66.75
CA GLN A 3 -18.16 -45.37 66.13
C GLN A 3 -17.28 -45.19 64.88
N ARG A 4 -17.91 -45.06 63.70
CA ARG A 4 -17.25 -44.68 62.44
C ARG A 4 -17.31 -43.15 62.32
N PHE A 5 -16.15 -42.51 62.30
CA PHE A 5 -15.98 -41.12 61.87
C PHE A 5 -16.12 -41.05 60.35
N TYR A 6 -17.09 -40.30 59.82
CA TYR A 6 -17.13 -39.89 58.42
C TYR A 6 -16.31 -38.60 58.28
N ARG A 7 -15.17 -38.67 57.60
CA ARG A 7 -14.47 -37.48 57.08
C ARG A 7 -15.19 -37.03 55.81
N GLN A 8 -15.85 -35.88 55.84
CA GLN A 8 -16.29 -35.20 54.63
C GLN A 8 -15.04 -34.67 53.91
N LEU A 9 -14.74 -35.21 52.72
CA LEU A 9 -13.82 -34.56 51.80
C LEU A 9 -14.55 -33.38 51.16
N LEU A 10 -14.12 -32.16 51.49
CA LEU A 10 -14.43 -30.95 50.73
C LEU A 10 -13.65 -31.01 49.42
N PHE A 11 -14.34 -31.26 48.31
CA PHE A 11 -13.84 -30.98 46.97
C PHE A 11 -13.94 -29.48 46.73
N LEU A 12 -12.81 -28.76 46.76
CA LEU A 12 -12.73 -27.42 46.18
C LEU A 12 -12.73 -27.57 44.65
N PRO A 13 -13.63 -26.90 43.93
CA PRO A 13 -13.53 -26.82 42.48
C PRO A 13 -12.31 -25.95 42.16
N ILE A 14 -11.30 -26.55 41.51
CA ILE A 14 -10.23 -25.78 40.87
C ILE A 14 -10.87 -25.10 39.66
N ILE A 15 -11.21 -23.82 39.82
CA ILE A 15 -11.57 -22.95 38.72
C ILE A 15 -10.28 -22.69 37.96
N ILE A 16 -10.07 -23.42 36.87
CA ILE A 16 -9.05 -23.08 35.88
C ILE A 16 -9.57 -21.81 35.20
N LEU A 17 -9.10 -20.66 35.65
CA LEU A 17 -9.22 -19.40 34.90
C LEU A 17 -8.40 -19.58 33.63
N THR A 18 -9.02 -20.06 32.56
CA THR A 18 -8.50 -19.86 31.21
C THR A 18 -8.58 -18.36 30.96
N THR A 19 -7.51 -17.64 31.28
CA THR A 19 -7.27 -16.33 30.68
C THR A 19 -7.31 -16.56 29.18
N CYS A 20 -8.33 -16.04 28.50
CA CYS A 20 -8.25 -15.84 27.06
C CYS A 20 -7.00 -14.98 26.85
N HIS A 21 -5.89 -15.60 26.45
CA HIS A 21 -4.79 -14.85 25.86
C HIS A 21 -5.41 -14.21 24.62
N ARG A 22 -5.45 -12.88 24.57
CA ARG A 22 -5.61 -12.22 23.27
C ARG A 22 -4.39 -12.65 22.47
N ASP A 23 -4.62 -13.27 21.32
CA ASP A 23 -3.56 -13.64 20.35
C ASP A 23 -2.84 -12.40 19.78
N ILE A 24 -3.31 -11.22 20.15
CA ILE A 24 -2.84 -9.90 19.73
C ILE A 24 -2.37 -9.14 20.99
N PRO A 25 -1.10 -8.67 21.02
CA PRO A 25 -0.57 -7.90 22.13
C PRO A 25 -1.20 -6.50 22.21
N ASP A 26 -1.08 -5.85 23.37
CA ASP A 26 -1.43 -4.44 23.55
C ASP A 26 -0.25 -3.59 23.04
N LEU A 27 -0.34 -3.12 21.80
CA LEU A 27 0.68 -2.32 21.11
C LEU A 27 0.07 -1.03 20.54
N ASP A 28 0.91 -0.04 20.31
CA ASP A 28 0.57 1.09 19.46
C ASP A 28 0.76 0.68 17.99
N PHE A 29 -0.31 0.13 17.40
CA PHE A 29 -0.29 -0.39 16.03
C PHE A 29 0.06 0.67 14.98
N LYS A 30 -0.38 1.91 15.18
CA LYS A 30 0.05 3.03 14.32
C LYS A 30 1.55 3.24 14.40
N GLN A 31 2.12 3.29 15.61
CA GLN A 31 3.56 3.47 15.77
C GLN A 31 4.35 2.29 15.19
N GLU A 32 3.89 1.05 15.38
CA GLU A 32 4.53 -0.13 14.77
C GLU A 32 4.54 -0.06 13.24
N MET A 33 3.46 0.42 12.61
CA MET A 33 3.42 0.61 11.16
C MET A 33 4.33 1.77 10.71
N ARG A 34 4.36 2.90 11.45
CA ARG A 34 5.31 3.99 11.18
C ARG A 34 6.75 3.49 11.24
N ASP A 35 7.10 2.73 12.27
CA ASP A 35 8.44 2.19 12.47
C ASP A 35 8.80 1.20 11.36
N PHE A 36 7.84 0.41 10.89
CA PHE A 36 8.05 -0.51 9.78
C PHE A 36 8.32 0.22 8.47
N VAL A 37 7.50 1.22 8.11
CA VAL A 37 7.73 2.06 6.91
C VAL A 37 9.06 2.80 6.99
N GLN A 38 9.42 3.33 8.17
CA GLN A 38 10.72 3.98 8.39
C GLN A 38 11.89 3.01 8.21
N ALA A 39 11.77 1.77 8.69
CA ALA A 39 12.79 0.74 8.53
C ALA A 39 12.96 0.34 7.05
N ILE A 40 11.87 0.14 6.32
CA ILE A 40 11.86 -0.08 4.86
C ILE A 40 12.58 1.06 4.14
N SER A 41 12.20 2.31 4.46
CA SER A 41 12.79 3.52 3.88
C SER A 41 14.30 3.61 4.13
N ALA A 42 14.72 3.43 5.39
CA ALA A 42 16.12 3.50 5.77
C ALA A 42 16.96 2.40 5.09
N TYR A 43 16.41 1.17 5.00
CA TYR A 43 17.08 0.07 4.33
C TYR A 43 17.23 0.34 2.83
N ALA A 44 16.14 0.63 2.13
CA ALA A 44 16.16 0.90 0.69
C ALA A 44 17.12 2.04 0.34
N LYS A 45 17.08 3.14 1.11
CA LYS A 45 17.95 4.31 0.89
C LYS A 45 19.41 4.08 1.24
N SER A 46 19.72 3.06 2.04
CA SER A 46 21.11 2.65 2.25
C SER A 46 21.73 1.99 1.01
N ILE A 47 20.89 1.43 0.13
CA ILE A 47 21.27 0.76 -1.12
C ILE A 47 21.13 1.72 -2.30
N SER A 48 20.01 2.41 -2.41
CA SER A 48 19.68 3.39 -3.44
C SER A 48 19.22 4.71 -2.79
N PRO A 49 20.11 5.71 -2.62
CA PRO A 49 19.81 6.91 -1.83
C PRO A 49 18.56 7.71 -2.24
N ASP A 50 18.21 7.66 -3.52
CA ASP A 50 17.07 8.38 -4.09
C ASP A 50 15.79 7.51 -4.17
N PHE A 51 15.79 6.31 -3.56
CA PHE A 51 14.67 5.38 -3.63
C PHE A 51 13.41 5.96 -2.97
N ILE A 52 12.32 5.92 -3.73
CA ILE A 52 11.05 6.56 -3.41
C ILE A 52 10.20 5.64 -2.53
N ILE A 53 9.65 6.17 -1.44
CA ILE A 53 8.70 5.47 -0.56
C ILE A 53 7.35 6.18 -0.60
N ILE A 54 6.29 5.45 -1.00
CA ILE A 54 4.93 5.98 -1.10
C ILE A 54 3.95 5.02 -0.39
N PRO A 55 3.57 5.28 0.87
CA PRO A 55 2.49 4.54 1.54
C PRO A 55 1.13 4.85 0.90
N GLN A 56 0.26 3.86 0.81
CA GLN A 56 -1.13 3.98 0.33
C GLN A 56 -2.11 3.91 1.50
N ASN A 57 -3.06 4.83 1.56
CA ASN A 57 -4.07 4.94 2.62
C ASN A 57 -3.39 5.11 4.01
N GLY A 58 -4.08 4.78 5.10
CA GLY A 58 -3.51 4.87 6.46
C GLY A 58 -2.98 6.26 6.83
N GLN A 59 -3.61 7.32 6.29
CA GLN A 59 -3.22 8.72 6.46
C GLN A 59 -3.09 9.17 7.93
N GLU A 60 -3.70 8.46 8.87
CA GLU A 60 -3.60 8.65 10.32
C GLU A 60 -2.15 8.59 10.81
N LEU A 61 -1.28 7.87 10.09
CA LEU A 61 0.14 7.80 10.41
C LEU A 61 0.86 9.14 10.24
N ILE A 62 0.30 10.11 9.49
CA ILE A 62 0.87 11.44 9.24
C ILE A 62 1.01 12.27 10.52
N THR A 63 0.17 12.03 11.54
CA THR A 63 0.18 12.77 12.80
C THR A 63 0.54 11.86 13.96
N LEU A 64 1.19 12.39 14.99
CA LEU A 64 1.67 11.61 16.14
C LEU A 64 0.56 10.81 16.84
N ASN A 65 -0.63 11.38 16.96
CA ASN A 65 -1.76 10.80 17.69
C ASN A 65 -2.85 10.19 16.79
N GLY A 66 -2.68 10.21 15.47
CA GLY A 66 -3.70 9.73 14.53
C GLY A 66 -4.94 10.62 14.43
N ASP A 67 -4.88 11.87 14.89
CA ASP A 67 -5.98 12.83 14.77
C ASP A 67 -5.70 13.81 13.63
N ASN A 68 -6.70 14.14 12.82
CA ASN A 68 -6.52 14.98 11.62
C ASN A 68 -6.22 16.46 11.93
N LYS A 69 -6.18 16.83 13.21
CA LYS A 69 -5.69 18.13 13.74
C LYS A 69 -4.51 17.94 14.69
N GLY A 70 -3.96 16.74 14.73
CA GLY A 70 -2.78 16.37 15.47
C GLY A 70 -1.53 17.06 14.96
N SER A 71 -0.46 17.01 15.76
CA SER A 71 0.85 17.45 15.30
C SER A 71 1.44 16.41 14.34
N ALA A 72 2.03 16.88 13.25
CA ALA A 72 2.71 16.05 12.27
C ALA A 72 3.80 15.17 12.91
N ASP A 73 3.87 13.90 12.51
CA ASP A 73 5.00 13.02 12.83
C ASP A 73 6.13 13.28 11.83
N LEU A 74 7.06 14.17 12.21
CA LEU A 74 8.16 14.56 11.34
C LEU A 74 9.12 13.42 11.01
N THR A 75 9.21 12.39 11.86
CA THR A 75 10.08 11.24 11.62
C THR A 75 9.51 10.38 10.51
N TYR A 76 8.19 10.11 10.58
CA TYR A 76 7.47 9.40 9.53
C TYR A 76 7.46 10.19 8.20
N LEU A 77 7.12 11.47 8.25
CA LEU A 77 7.07 12.31 7.03
C LEU A 77 8.43 12.44 6.34
N SER A 78 9.53 12.49 7.11
CA SER A 78 10.88 12.50 6.53
C SER A 78 11.27 11.17 5.87
N ALA A 79 10.59 10.06 6.20
CA ALA A 79 10.86 8.75 5.63
C ALA A 79 10.17 8.55 4.27
N ILE A 80 9.12 9.30 3.95
CA ILE A 80 8.28 9.09 2.76
C ILE A 80 8.43 10.25 1.76
N GLN A 81 8.26 9.96 0.47
CA GLN A 81 8.35 10.97 -0.60
C GLN A 81 6.96 11.29 -1.16
N GLY A 82 6.03 10.34 -1.06
CA GLY A 82 4.63 10.57 -1.39
C GLY A 82 3.70 9.87 -0.43
N GLN A 83 2.42 10.21 -0.52
CA GLN A 83 1.31 9.55 0.15
C GLN A 83 0.24 9.26 -0.91
N GLY A 84 0.01 7.98 -1.16
CA GLY A 84 -1.10 7.48 -1.94
C GLY A 84 -2.40 7.56 -1.15
N ARG A 85 -3.49 7.98 -1.79
CA ARG A 85 -4.83 7.83 -1.25
C ARG A 85 -5.82 7.45 -2.32
N GLU A 86 -6.43 6.30 -2.15
CA GLU A 86 -7.55 5.93 -2.99
C GLU A 86 -8.82 6.70 -2.61
N ASP A 87 -9.76 6.72 -3.55
CA ASP A 87 -11.16 7.04 -3.36
C ASP A 87 -11.50 8.33 -2.59
N LEU A 88 -10.64 9.33 -2.69
CA LEU A 88 -10.79 10.62 -1.99
C LEU A 88 -12.07 11.35 -2.40
N PHE A 89 -12.34 11.47 -3.69
CA PHE A 89 -13.51 12.16 -4.23
C PHE A 89 -14.51 11.23 -4.92
N TYR A 90 -14.06 10.09 -5.45
CA TYR A 90 -14.92 9.09 -6.05
C TYR A 90 -14.44 7.67 -5.77
N GLY A 91 -15.38 6.78 -5.44
CA GLY A 91 -15.11 5.36 -5.31
C GLY A 91 -15.12 4.79 -3.89
N TYR A 92 -15.45 5.59 -2.87
CA TYR A 92 -15.31 5.12 -1.48
C TYR A 92 -16.33 4.02 -1.12
N ASP A 93 -17.62 4.32 -1.27
CA ASP A 93 -18.67 3.31 -1.05
C ASP A 93 -18.86 2.39 -2.25
N ASP A 94 -18.80 2.97 -3.45
CA ASP A 94 -19.12 2.32 -4.72
C ASP A 94 -18.36 3.02 -5.85
N ASP A 95 -17.96 2.26 -6.87
CA ASP A 95 -17.30 2.81 -8.05
C ASP A 95 -18.16 3.87 -8.75
N ASN A 96 -17.49 4.88 -9.29
CA ASN A 96 -18.10 5.99 -10.01
C ASN A 96 -19.10 6.79 -9.17
N LYS A 97 -19.16 6.61 -7.84
CA LYS A 97 -19.99 7.38 -6.92
C LYS A 97 -19.13 8.39 -6.17
N ALA A 98 -19.66 9.57 -5.92
CA ALA A 98 -18.95 10.58 -5.14
C ALA A 98 -18.75 10.09 -3.70
N THR A 99 -17.52 10.24 -3.20
CA THR A 99 -17.17 9.97 -1.80
C THR A 99 -17.95 10.90 -0.88
N PRO A 100 -18.49 10.41 0.25
CA PRO A 100 -19.20 11.28 1.20
C PRO A 100 -18.28 12.40 1.70
N ALA A 101 -18.82 13.63 1.77
CA ALA A 101 -18.02 14.80 2.14
C ALA A 101 -17.31 14.67 3.49
N VAL A 102 -17.91 13.96 4.47
CA VAL A 102 -17.27 13.70 5.77
C VAL A 102 -15.99 12.89 5.63
N GLU A 103 -15.96 11.92 4.73
CA GLU A 103 -14.79 11.08 4.47
C GLU A 103 -13.75 11.87 3.69
N THR A 104 -14.17 12.59 2.64
CA THR A 104 -13.28 13.48 1.88
C THR A 104 -12.61 14.52 2.77
N ASP A 105 -13.37 15.20 3.63
CA ASP A 105 -12.85 16.23 4.54
C ASP A 105 -11.87 15.60 5.56
N TYR A 106 -12.24 14.45 6.13
CA TYR A 106 -11.40 13.73 7.09
C TYR A 106 -10.05 13.33 6.50
N MET A 107 -10.05 12.70 5.32
CA MET A 107 -8.84 12.27 4.64
C MET A 107 -8.01 13.47 4.17
N ALA A 108 -8.66 14.47 3.58
CA ALA A 108 -7.99 15.64 3.04
C ALA A 108 -7.26 16.46 4.12
N ASP A 109 -7.79 16.53 5.34
CA ASP A 109 -7.13 17.21 6.47
C ASP A 109 -5.74 16.61 6.75
N PHE A 110 -5.57 15.28 6.70
CA PHE A 110 -4.26 14.64 6.85
C PHE A 110 -3.34 14.88 5.65
N LEU A 111 -3.87 14.75 4.43
CA LEU A 111 -3.11 14.94 3.19
C LEU A 111 -2.60 16.38 3.05
N ASP A 112 -3.39 17.36 3.48
CA ASP A 112 -3.00 18.76 3.54
C ASP A 112 -1.81 18.94 4.51
N ILE A 113 -1.81 18.28 5.69
CA ILE A 113 -0.67 18.29 6.61
C ILE A 113 0.58 17.70 5.95
N ALA A 114 0.49 16.54 5.31
CA ALA A 114 1.64 15.92 4.64
C ALA A 114 2.22 16.82 3.53
N SER A 115 1.36 17.51 2.79
CA SER A 115 1.76 18.46 1.74
C SER A 115 2.57 19.64 2.28
N GLU A 116 2.34 20.08 3.52
CA GLU A 116 3.13 21.14 4.17
C GLU A 116 4.60 20.73 4.42
N PHE A 117 4.90 19.42 4.35
CA PHE A 117 6.22 18.84 4.55
C PHE A 117 6.79 18.22 3.27
N ASP A 118 6.41 18.77 2.11
CA ASP A 118 6.93 18.40 0.78
C ASP A 118 6.64 16.92 0.37
N VAL A 119 5.68 16.25 1.03
CA VAL A 119 5.20 14.93 0.62
C VAL A 119 4.23 15.07 -0.55
N ILE A 120 4.51 14.37 -1.65
CA ILE A 120 3.66 14.41 -2.85
C ILE A 120 2.41 13.56 -2.65
N ILE A 121 1.23 14.16 -2.80
CA ILE A 121 -0.03 13.45 -2.66
C ILE A 121 -0.46 12.86 -4.01
N LEU A 122 -0.67 11.55 -4.04
CA LEU A 122 -1.15 10.79 -5.21
C LEU A 122 -2.56 10.28 -4.92
N VAL A 123 -3.54 10.72 -5.71
CA VAL A 123 -4.95 10.32 -5.51
C VAL A 123 -5.44 9.43 -6.63
N THR A 124 -5.92 8.23 -6.29
CA THR A 124 -6.57 7.33 -7.23
C THR A 124 -8.07 7.32 -6.97
N ASP A 125 -8.85 7.98 -7.83
CA ASP A 125 -10.31 7.97 -7.73
C ASP A 125 -10.91 6.92 -8.67
N TYR A 126 -11.84 6.11 -8.19
CA TYR A 126 -12.51 5.10 -9.01
C TYR A 126 -13.76 5.70 -9.66
N CYS A 127 -13.62 6.19 -10.89
CA CYS A 127 -14.72 6.75 -11.68
C CYS A 127 -14.54 6.59 -13.19
N SER A 128 -15.65 6.30 -13.87
CA SER A 128 -15.66 5.93 -15.30
C SER A 128 -16.53 6.85 -16.17
N THR A 129 -17.35 7.71 -15.57
CA THR A 129 -18.10 8.72 -16.32
C THR A 129 -17.19 9.92 -16.62
N PRO A 130 -17.01 10.34 -17.89
CA PRO A 130 -16.06 11.40 -18.26
C PRO A 130 -16.20 12.68 -17.44
N SER A 131 -17.42 13.15 -17.20
CA SER A 131 -17.66 14.36 -16.40
C SER A 131 -17.27 14.21 -14.92
N LYS A 132 -17.24 12.97 -14.38
CA LYS A 132 -16.78 12.69 -13.01
C LYS A 132 -15.26 12.54 -12.96
N MET A 133 -14.65 11.97 -14.00
CA MET A 133 -13.20 11.94 -14.16
C MET A 133 -12.65 13.36 -14.25
N ASP A 134 -13.25 14.22 -15.09
CA ASP A 134 -12.92 15.64 -15.19
C ASP A 134 -13.06 16.38 -13.84
N ASP A 135 -14.14 16.09 -13.10
CA ASP A 135 -14.38 16.69 -11.79
C ASP A 135 -13.35 16.21 -10.74
N SER A 136 -13.01 14.92 -10.73
CA SER A 136 -11.93 14.36 -9.91
C SER A 136 -10.60 15.05 -10.20
N TYR A 137 -10.17 15.13 -11.47
CA TYR A 137 -8.95 15.83 -11.85
C TYR A 137 -8.97 17.30 -11.41
N SER A 138 -10.09 18.00 -11.63
CA SER A 138 -10.23 19.40 -11.24
C SER A 138 -10.12 19.60 -9.72
N LYS A 139 -10.78 18.75 -8.92
CA LYS A 139 -10.77 18.85 -7.45
C LYS A 139 -9.40 18.55 -6.86
N ASN A 140 -8.75 17.49 -7.33
CA ASN A 140 -7.40 17.13 -6.91
C ASN A 140 -6.40 18.24 -7.27
N ASN A 141 -6.43 18.73 -8.51
CA ASN A 141 -5.53 19.80 -8.95
C ASN A 141 -5.74 21.12 -8.17
N LEU A 142 -6.97 21.43 -7.74
CA LEU A 142 -7.24 22.59 -6.89
C LEU A 142 -6.59 22.48 -5.50
N LYS A 143 -6.37 21.27 -4.99
CA LYS A 143 -5.61 21.01 -3.77
C LYS A 143 -4.11 20.86 -4.00
N GLY A 144 -3.65 20.86 -5.25
CA GLY A 144 -2.26 20.59 -5.61
C GLY A 144 -1.89 19.11 -5.57
N TYR A 145 -2.88 18.21 -5.53
CA TYR A 145 -2.65 16.77 -5.58
C TYR A 145 -2.50 16.31 -7.03
N ILE A 146 -1.66 15.29 -7.23
CA ILE A 146 -1.55 14.60 -8.51
C ILE A 146 -2.57 13.45 -8.49
N SER A 147 -3.37 13.29 -9.54
CA SER A 147 -4.45 12.30 -9.52
C SER A 147 -4.51 11.43 -10.76
N PHE A 148 -5.10 10.25 -10.58
CA PHE A 148 -5.44 9.27 -11.59
C PHE A 148 -6.90 8.86 -11.40
N ALA A 149 -7.72 9.03 -12.44
CA ALA A 149 -9.09 8.53 -12.45
C ALA A 149 -9.11 7.14 -13.08
N ALA A 150 -9.21 6.11 -12.24
CA ALA A 150 -9.30 4.71 -12.67
C ALA A 150 -10.74 4.36 -13.05
N ASP A 151 -10.96 3.85 -14.27
CA ASP A 151 -12.28 3.41 -14.71
C ASP A 151 -12.59 1.94 -14.35
N HIS A 152 -11.58 1.16 -13.96
CA HIS A 152 -11.68 -0.17 -13.36
C HIS A 152 -11.00 -0.23 -11.98
N ARG A 153 -11.68 -0.83 -10.99
CA ARG A 153 -11.12 -1.07 -9.66
C ARG A 153 -9.98 -2.09 -9.63
N GLU A 154 -10.01 -3.05 -10.54
CA GLU A 154 -8.99 -4.09 -10.64
C GLU A 154 -7.62 -3.56 -11.11
N LEU A 155 -7.55 -2.28 -11.54
CA LEU A 155 -6.33 -1.65 -12.04
C LEU A 155 -5.65 -2.52 -13.12
N ASP A 156 -6.48 -3.02 -14.04
CA ASP A 156 -6.13 -4.00 -15.07
C ASP A 156 -6.12 -3.43 -16.49
N ASN A 157 -6.32 -2.11 -16.63
CA ASN A 157 -6.37 -1.43 -17.91
C ASN A 157 -5.73 -0.03 -17.86
N ILE A 158 -5.38 0.47 -19.05
CA ILE A 158 -5.09 1.89 -19.26
C ILE A 158 -6.41 2.55 -19.67
N PRO A 159 -6.94 3.52 -18.90
CA PRO A 159 -8.19 4.17 -19.22
C PRO A 159 -8.15 4.83 -20.60
N SER A 160 -9.23 4.68 -21.37
CA SER A 160 -9.35 5.31 -22.70
C SER A 160 -9.66 6.81 -22.64
N TYR A 161 -10.07 7.29 -21.46
CA TYR A 161 -10.38 8.69 -21.18
C TYR A 161 -9.60 9.18 -19.94
N PRO A 162 -9.06 10.41 -19.96
CA PRO A 162 -8.94 11.27 -21.13
C PRO A 162 -7.99 10.65 -22.17
N ALA A 163 -8.21 10.94 -23.45
CA ALA A 163 -7.38 10.39 -24.53
C ALA A 163 -5.91 10.84 -24.44
N ILE A 164 -5.68 11.98 -23.78
CA ILE A 164 -4.38 12.49 -23.39
C ILE A 164 -4.39 12.53 -21.86
N PRO A 165 -3.42 11.92 -21.16
CA PRO A 165 -3.33 11.98 -19.70
C PRO A 165 -3.45 13.41 -19.19
N TYR A 166 -4.23 13.61 -18.12
CA TYR A 166 -4.30 14.92 -17.46
C TYR A 166 -2.89 15.34 -17.05
N GLY A 167 -2.48 16.60 -17.26
CA GLY A 167 -1.13 17.05 -16.91
C GLY A 167 0.02 16.49 -17.78
N GLU A 168 -0.27 15.96 -18.98
CA GLU A 168 0.75 15.46 -19.92
C GLU A 168 1.90 16.45 -20.12
N ASN A 169 3.12 15.92 -20.18
CA ASN A 169 4.32 16.64 -20.59
C ASN A 169 5.39 15.69 -21.15
N ASP A 170 6.41 16.25 -21.79
CA ASP A 170 7.53 15.53 -22.43
C ASP A 170 8.82 15.55 -21.59
N SER A 171 8.74 15.94 -20.30
CA SER A 171 9.91 16.05 -19.45
C SER A 171 10.58 14.70 -19.20
N VAL A 172 11.88 14.75 -18.94
CA VAL A 172 12.63 13.65 -18.33
C VAL A 172 12.48 13.79 -16.83
N ILE A 173 11.63 12.95 -16.23
CA ILE A 173 11.35 12.97 -14.79
C ILE A 173 12.47 12.23 -14.07
N ILE A 174 13.11 12.90 -13.12
CA ILE A 174 14.20 12.35 -12.30
C ILE A 174 13.88 12.34 -10.80
N SER A 175 12.79 12.98 -10.38
CA SER A 175 12.34 12.98 -8.99
C SER A 175 10.81 13.01 -8.88
N LEU A 176 10.28 12.50 -7.76
CA LEU A 176 8.84 12.39 -7.56
C LEU A 176 8.13 13.76 -7.59
N SER A 177 8.81 14.83 -7.17
CA SER A 177 8.23 16.19 -7.16
C SER A 177 8.07 16.82 -8.55
N GLU A 178 8.63 16.21 -9.59
CA GLU A 178 8.51 16.69 -10.97
C GLU A 178 7.28 16.12 -11.70
N ILE A 179 6.66 15.07 -11.17
CA ILE A 179 5.54 14.40 -11.83
C ILE A 179 4.34 15.33 -11.90
N LYS A 180 3.56 15.19 -12.97
CA LYS A 180 2.29 15.90 -13.15
C LYS A 180 1.10 14.96 -13.33
N ASN A 181 1.37 13.66 -13.44
CA ASN A 181 0.38 12.60 -13.61
C ASN A 181 1.01 11.24 -13.31
N PHE A 182 0.18 10.23 -13.12
CA PHE A 182 0.64 8.86 -12.95
C PHE A 182 -0.37 7.87 -13.52
N LEU A 183 0.11 6.66 -13.78
CA LEU A 183 -0.72 5.49 -14.11
C LEU A 183 -0.57 4.48 -12.99
N TYR A 184 -1.70 4.02 -12.45
CA TYR A 184 -1.74 2.92 -11.49
C TYR A 184 -2.28 1.67 -12.19
N LEU A 185 -1.41 0.70 -12.42
CA LEU A 185 -1.69 -0.52 -13.18
C LEU A 185 -0.92 -1.69 -12.57
N ILE A 186 -1.52 -2.36 -11.59
CA ILE A 186 -0.89 -3.46 -10.84
C ILE A 186 -1.38 -4.83 -11.29
N ASN A 187 -2.46 -4.91 -12.06
CA ASN A 187 -2.96 -6.16 -12.58
C ASN A 187 -2.64 -6.26 -14.10
N PRO A 188 -1.65 -7.07 -14.51
CA PRO A 188 -1.30 -7.21 -15.91
C PRO A 188 -2.14 -8.25 -16.67
N ASP A 189 -3.18 -8.85 -16.08
CA ASP A 189 -3.89 -10.02 -16.63
C ASP A 189 -4.56 -9.77 -17.98
N GLN A 190 -4.88 -8.51 -18.31
CA GLN A 190 -5.47 -8.14 -19.60
C GLN A 190 -4.44 -8.09 -20.74
N PHE A 191 -3.14 -8.22 -20.43
CA PHE A 191 -2.07 -8.22 -21.41
C PHE A 191 -1.65 -9.66 -21.73
N ALA A 192 -1.55 -10.00 -23.02
CA ALA A 192 -1.29 -11.37 -23.42
C ALA A 192 0.12 -11.88 -23.04
N ASN A 193 1.07 -10.97 -22.86
CA ASN A 193 2.43 -11.25 -22.41
C ASN A 193 3.13 -9.96 -21.98
N ARG A 194 4.27 -10.13 -21.30
CA ARG A 194 5.13 -9.04 -20.83
C ARG A 194 5.49 -8.01 -21.90
N GLN A 195 5.79 -8.43 -23.14
CA GLN A 195 6.18 -7.50 -24.19
C GLN A 195 5.00 -6.62 -24.62
N ASP A 196 3.79 -7.17 -24.66
CA ASP A 196 2.58 -6.41 -24.97
C ASP A 196 2.26 -5.40 -23.86
N PHE A 197 2.47 -5.75 -22.59
CA PHE A 197 2.40 -4.81 -21.47
C PHE A 197 3.40 -3.64 -21.64
N ILE A 198 4.69 -3.94 -21.87
CA ILE A 198 5.71 -2.91 -22.07
C ILE A 198 5.38 -2.02 -23.27
N ASN A 199 4.92 -2.61 -24.38
CA ASN A 199 4.52 -1.86 -25.57
C ASN A 199 3.34 -0.92 -25.29
N ALA A 200 2.33 -1.39 -24.56
CA ALA A 200 1.17 -0.57 -24.21
C ALA A 200 1.57 0.61 -23.32
N ILE A 201 2.43 0.38 -22.32
CA ILE A 201 2.87 1.40 -21.39
C ILE A 201 3.79 2.43 -22.05
N THR A 202 4.73 1.98 -22.89
CA THR A 202 5.62 2.89 -23.66
C THR A 202 4.87 3.69 -24.73
N ALA A 203 3.65 3.29 -25.09
CA ALA A 203 2.74 4.08 -25.93
C ALA A 203 1.99 5.20 -25.19
N THR A 204 2.18 5.33 -23.87
CA THR A 204 1.57 6.41 -23.04
C THR A 204 2.59 7.47 -22.63
N ASN A 205 2.11 8.56 -22.02
CA ASN A 205 2.93 9.70 -21.58
C ASN A 205 2.82 9.99 -20.08
N TYR A 206 2.61 8.94 -19.26
CA TYR A 206 2.57 9.10 -17.81
C TYR A 206 3.97 9.39 -17.22
N ASP A 207 4.06 10.25 -16.20
CA ASP A 207 5.31 10.65 -15.51
C ASP A 207 5.76 9.67 -14.43
N LEU A 208 4.80 8.97 -13.82
CA LEU A 208 5.02 7.88 -12.88
C LEU A 208 4.18 6.67 -13.30
N LEU A 209 4.79 5.50 -13.28
CA LEU A 209 4.12 4.21 -13.40
C LEU A 209 4.18 3.49 -12.06
N ILE A 210 3.02 3.14 -11.51
CA ILE A 210 2.90 2.25 -10.36
C ILE A 210 2.40 0.91 -10.88
N MET A 211 3.18 -0.15 -10.67
CA MET A 211 2.91 -1.48 -11.22
C MET A 211 3.44 -2.58 -10.31
N ASP A 212 3.05 -3.82 -10.53
CA ASP A 212 3.60 -4.96 -9.79
C ASP A 212 5.06 -5.27 -10.20
N LEU A 213 5.83 -5.91 -9.30
CA LEU A 213 7.15 -6.45 -9.63
C LEU A 213 7.05 -7.61 -10.64
N PHE A 214 5.95 -8.35 -10.62
CA PHE A 214 5.76 -9.57 -11.38
C PHE A 214 4.83 -9.36 -12.56
N PHE A 215 5.18 -10.01 -13.68
CA PHE A 215 4.22 -10.32 -14.74
C PHE A 215 3.95 -11.82 -14.64
N ASP A 216 2.72 -12.20 -14.27
CA ASP A 216 2.39 -13.53 -13.78
C ASP A 216 3.28 -13.91 -12.57
N GLU A 217 4.04 -14.99 -12.65
CA GLU A 217 4.95 -15.46 -11.58
C GLU A 217 6.39 -14.94 -11.74
N GLU A 218 6.70 -14.27 -12.85
CA GLU A 218 8.07 -13.93 -13.23
C GLU A 218 8.36 -12.44 -13.03
N PRO A 219 9.40 -12.07 -12.27
CA PRO A 219 9.72 -10.67 -12.04
C PRO A 219 10.15 -9.97 -13.34
N PHE A 220 9.79 -8.69 -13.45
CA PHE A 220 10.37 -7.80 -14.44
C PHE A 220 11.89 -7.69 -14.22
N THR A 221 12.64 -7.64 -15.32
CA THR A 221 14.11 -7.51 -15.30
C THR A 221 14.52 -6.05 -15.36
N GLY A 222 15.78 -5.75 -15.02
CA GLY A 222 16.32 -4.39 -15.19
C GLY A 222 16.20 -3.85 -16.62
N SER A 223 16.31 -4.69 -17.66
CA SER A 223 16.04 -4.26 -19.04
C SER A 223 14.57 -3.94 -19.30
N ASP A 224 13.65 -4.64 -18.64
CA ASP A 224 12.22 -4.34 -18.75
C ASP A 224 11.91 -2.99 -18.09
N ILE A 225 12.46 -2.73 -16.90
CA ILE A 225 12.29 -1.45 -16.19
C ILE A 225 12.87 -0.29 -17.02
N GLU A 226 14.07 -0.44 -17.58
CA GLU A 226 14.65 0.58 -18.47
C GLU A 226 13.81 0.84 -19.73
N ALA A 227 13.12 -0.19 -20.26
CA ALA A 227 12.17 -0.01 -21.35
C ALA A 227 10.93 0.78 -20.89
N LEU A 228 10.36 0.41 -19.73
CA LEU A 228 9.16 1.02 -19.15
C LEU A 228 9.35 2.50 -18.76
N ARG A 229 10.59 2.95 -18.55
CA ARG A 229 10.91 4.39 -18.35
C ARG A 229 10.61 5.27 -19.56
N ASN A 230 10.46 4.72 -20.77
CA ASN A 230 10.26 5.53 -21.98
C ASN A 230 8.79 5.94 -22.14
N LYS A 231 8.57 7.25 -22.39
CA LYS A 231 7.27 7.77 -22.84
C LYS A 231 7.19 7.82 -24.36
N ALA A 232 5.99 7.76 -24.91
CA ALA A 232 5.76 7.84 -26.36
C ALA A 232 6.23 9.18 -26.95
N ASN A 233 6.14 10.26 -26.17
CA ASN A 233 6.55 11.61 -26.56
C ASN A 233 8.06 11.90 -26.41
N GLY A 234 8.86 10.92 -26.01
CA GLY A 234 10.31 11.05 -25.84
C GLY A 234 10.78 11.48 -24.44
N GLY A 235 9.85 11.78 -23.53
CA GLY A 235 10.16 11.98 -22.11
C GLY A 235 10.53 10.67 -21.39
N LYS A 236 10.88 10.79 -20.11
CA LYS A 236 11.18 9.65 -19.22
C LYS A 236 10.32 9.70 -17.96
N ARG A 237 9.90 8.54 -17.49
CA ARG A 237 9.06 8.38 -16.30
C ARG A 237 9.80 7.65 -15.20
N LEU A 238 9.30 7.82 -13.97
CA LEU A 238 9.63 6.96 -12.85
C LEU A 238 8.79 5.67 -12.90
N VAL A 239 9.33 4.58 -12.39
CA VAL A 239 8.69 3.26 -12.29
C VAL A 239 8.80 2.78 -10.85
N VAL A 240 7.67 2.63 -10.18
CA VAL A 240 7.54 2.25 -8.76
C VAL A 240 6.80 0.92 -8.65
N SER A 241 7.25 0.06 -7.75
CA SER A 241 6.66 -1.27 -7.55
C SER A 241 5.63 -1.27 -6.43
N TYR A 242 4.46 -1.83 -6.68
CA TYR A 242 3.50 -2.20 -5.64
C TYR A 242 4.10 -3.25 -4.70
N MET A 243 3.92 -3.07 -3.39
CA MET A 243 4.34 -4.03 -2.38
C MET A 243 3.40 -3.98 -1.17
N SER A 244 2.61 -5.04 -0.98
CA SER A 244 1.81 -5.20 0.24
C SER A 244 2.69 -5.49 1.45
N ILE A 245 2.53 -4.70 2.53
CA ILE A 245 3.30 -4.89 3.77
C ILE A 245 2.43 -5.24 4.97
N GLY A 246 1.11 -5.05 4.89
CA GLY A 246 0.15 -5.42 5.93
C GLY A 246 -0.62 -6.71 5.65
N GLU A 247 -0.48 -7.31 4.46
CA GLU A 247 -1.06 -8.59 4.08
C GLU A 247 -0.03 -9.51 3.41
N ALA A 248 -0.22 -10.82 3.58
CA ALA A 248 0.46 -11.86 2.83
C ALA A 248 -0.48 -12.39 1.75
N GLU A 249 -0.01 -12.40 0.51
CA GLU A 249 -0.70 -12.91 -0.67
C GLU A 249 -0.27 -14.35 -0.96
N ASP A 250 -1.22 -15.28 -1.10
CA ASP A 250 -0.92 -16.71 -1.24
C ASP A 250 -0.41 -17.14 -2.62
N TYR A 251 -0.52 -16.25 -3.60
CA TYR A 251 0.04 -16.35 -4.94
C TYR A 251 1.47 -15.80 -5.05
N ARG A 252 2.06 -15.24 -3.97
CA ARG A 252 3.44 -14.74 -4.00
C ARG A 252 4.46 -15.84 -3.74
N TYR A 253 5.67 -15.63 -4.26
CA TYR A 253 6.80 -16.56 -4.17
C TYR A 253 7.20 -16.96 -2.74
N TYR A 254 6.96 -16.11 -1.74
CA TYR A 254 7.30 -16.39 -0.34
C TYR A 254 6.29 -17.31 0.35
N TRP A 255 5.08 -17.44 -0.21
CA TRP A 255 4.03 -18.23 0.37
C TRP A 255 4.41 -19.71 0.41
N LYS A 256 4.06 -20.39 1.50
CA LYS A 256 4.25 -21.84 1.62
C LYS A 256 2.89 -22.50 1.77
N SER A 257 2.61 -23.52 0.96
CA SER A 257 1.30 -24.19 0.91
C SER A 257 0.83 -24.83 2.22
N ASN A 258 1.70 -24.95 3.23
CA ASN A 258 1.37 -25.43 4.57
C ASN A 258 1.05 -24.30 5.57
N TRP A 259 1.12 -23.04 5.14
CA TRP A 259 0.73 -21.89 5.94
C TRP A 259 -0.77 -21.89 6.22
N LYS A 260 -1.12 -21.45 7.41
CA LYS A 260 -2.49 -21.28 7.89
C LYS A 260 -2.48 -20.28 9.02
N LYS A 261 -3.62 -19.67 9.35
CA LYS A 261 -3.74 -18.74 10.47
C LYS A 261 -2.98 -19.24 11.73
N GLY A 262 -2.09 -18.41 12.26
CA GLY A 262 -1.25 -18.67 13.43
C GLY A 262 -0.04 -19.58 13.16
N ASN A 263 0.19 -20.00 11.91
CA ASN A 263 1.37 -20.76 11.49
C ASN A 263 1.75 -20.42 10.04
N PRO A 264 2.68 -19.49 9.81
CA PRO A 264 3.55 -18.82 10.80
C PRO A 264 2.77 -17.87 11.73
N GLU A 265 3.34 -17.54 12.88
CA GLU A 265 2.64 -16.78 13.93
C GLU A 265 2.15 -15.40 13.46
N PHE A 266 2.88 -14.78 12.51
CA PHE A 266 2.48 -13.51 11.92
C PHE A 266 1.22 -13.63 11.06
N LEU A 267 0.91 -14.80 10.49
CA LEU A 267 -0.20 -14.96 9.56
C LEU A 267 -1.54 -14.98 10.32
N TYR A 268 -2.44 -14.06 9.99
CA TYR A 268 -3.72 -13.91 10.67
C TYR A 268 -4.90 -14.38 9.81
N LYS A 269 -5.96 -13.56 9.68
CA LYS A 269 -7.18 -13.93 8.96
C LYS A 269 -7.07 -13.53 7.50
N GLU A 270 -7.67 -14.35 6.65
CA GLU A 270 -7.94 -14.01 5.26
C GLU A 270 -8.85 -12.78 5.17
N ASN A 271 -8.57 -11.93 4.20
CA ASN A 271 -9.35 -10.76 3.87
C ASN A 271 -10.64 -11.23 3.17
N PRO A 272 -11.84 -10.95 3.73
CA PRO A 272 -13.09 -11.42 3.14
C PRO A 272 -13.45 -10.75 1.81
N TYR A 273 -12.77 -9.65 1.45
CA TYR A 273 -12.99 -8.91 0.22
C TYR A 273 -11.96 -9.24 -0.87
N TRP A 274 -10.81 -9.79 -0.47
CA TRP A 274 -9.70 -10.13 -1.36
C TRP A 274 -9.23 -11.55 -1.07
N GLU A 275 -9.80 -12.52 -1.79
CA GLU A 275 -9.45 -13.95 -1.65
C GLU A 275 -7.93 -14.15 -1.84
N GLY A 276 -7.34 -15.02 -1.01
CA GLY A 276 -5.90 -15.28 -1.06
C GLY A 276 -5.02 -14.22 -0.38
N ASN A 277 -5.60 -13.13 0.12
CA ASN A 277 -4.88 -12.11 0.91
C ASN A 277 -5.13 -12.32 2.40
N TYR A 278 -4.09 -12.24 3.23
CA TYR A 278 -4.17 -12.55 4.66
C TYR A 278 -3.53 -11.45 5.49
N LYS A 279 -4.27 -10.85 6.43
CA LYS A 279 -3.69 -9.89 7.40
C LYS A 279 -2.49 -10.51 8.10
N VAL A 280 -1.42 -9.74 8.26
CA VAL A 280 -0.24 -10.16 9.01
C VAL A 280 0.00 -9.28 10.22
N LYS A 281 0.55 -9.87 11.28
CA LYS A 281 1.10 -9.15 12.43
C LYS A 281 2.40 -8.46 11.99
N TYR A 282 2.28 -7.35 11.27
CA TYR A 282 3.38 -6.70 10.56
C TYR A 282 4.53 -6.23 11.48
N TRP A 283 4.29 -6.13 12.79
CA TRP A 283 5.32 -5.84 13.79
C TRP A 283 6.32 -6.99 14.01
N MET A 284 6.00 -8.23 13.60
CA MET A 284 6.85 -9.40 13.83
C MET A 284 8.06 -9.46 12.89
N ASP A 285 9.23 -9.77 13.46
CA ASP A 285 10.50 -9.83 12.71
C ASP A 285 10.49 -10.86 11.59
N GLU A 286 9.80 -12.00 11.75
CA GLU A 286 9.70 -13.02 10.71
C GLU A 286 8.95 -12.53 9.47
N TRP A 287 7.98 -11.62 9.63
CA TRP A 287 7.34 -10.96 8.50
C TRP A 287 8.24 -9.89 7.90
N LYS A 288 8.86 -9.05 8.74
CA LYS A 288 9.81 -8.02 8.29
C LYS A 288 10.94 -8.60 7.45
N GLN A 289 11.45 -9.79 7.79
CA GLN A 289 12.47 -10.53 7.02
C GLN A 289 12.00 -11.04 5.65
N ILE A 290 10.69 -11.25 5.45
CA ILE A 290 10.13 -11.53 4.12
C ILE A 290 10.12 -10.26 3.27
N ILE A 291 9.88 -9.11 3.90
CA ILE A 291 9.78 -7.82 3.21
C ILE A 291 11.15 -7.24 2.86
N PHE A 292 12.14 -7.26 3.74
CA PHE A 292 13.45 -6.67 3.45
C PHE A 292 14.60 -7.27 4.25
N GLY A 293 15.84 -7.05 3.78
CA GLY A 293 17.08 -7.30 4.53
C GLY A 293 17.87 -8.53 4.07
N ASP A 294 17.44 -9.19 2.99
CA ASP A 294 18.09 -10.36 2.39
C ASP A 294 17.85 -10.36 0.87
N GLU A 295 18.78 -10.91 0.09
CA GLU A 295 18.68 -10.97 -1.38
C GLU A 295 17.39 -11.66 -1.89
N ASN A 296 16.73 -12.48 -1.06
CA ASN A 296 15.47 -13.13 -1.41
C ASN A 296 14.22 -12.39 -0.93
N ALA A 297 14.37 -11.35 -0.10
CA ALA A 297 13.28 -10.55 0.42
C ALA A 297 12.62 -9.69 -0.67
N TYR A 298 11.39 -9.26 -0.44
CA TYR A 298 10.56 -8.66 -1.49
C TYR A 298 11.17 -7.33 -1.97
N LEU A 299 11.46 -6.42 -1.04
CA LEU A 299 12.08 -5.13 -1.35
C LEU A 299 13.44 -5.28 -2.03
N ASP A 300 14.24 -6.27 -1.64
CA ASP A 300 15.54 -6.55 -2.25
C ASP A 300 15.40 -6.98 -3.72
N ARG A 301 14.38 -7.79 -4.05
CA ARG A 301 14.06 -8.12 -5.45
C ARG A 301 13.63 -6.90 -6.26
N ILE A 302 12.88 -5.98 -5.65
CA ILE A 302 12.45 -4.72 -6.28
C ILE A 302 13.66 -3.82 -6.56
N LEU A 303 14.58 -3.69 -5.58
CA LEU A 303 15.84 -2.95 -5.72
C LEU A 303 16.71 -3.55 -6.83
N ASP A 304 16.87 -4.87 -6.85
CA ASP A 304 17.67 -5.59 -7.87
C ASP A 304 17.08 -5.47 -9.28
N ALA A 305 15.75 -5.39 -9.41
CA ALA A 305 15.07 -5.15 -10.68
C ALA A 305 15.24 -3.70 -11.19
N GLY A 306 15.71 -2.77 -10.36
CA GLY A 306 16.01 -1.39 -10.76
C GLY A 306 14.82 -0.44 -10.78
N PHE A 307 13.77 -0.73 -10.00
CA PHE A 307 12.68 0.20 -9.75
C PHE A 307 13.18 1.47 -9.03
N ASP A 308 12.48 2.59 -9.23
CA ASP A 308 12.78 3.86 -8.56
C ASP A 308 12.26 3.94 -7.13
N GLY A 309 11.34 3.05 -6.75
CA GLY A 309 10.72 3.07 -5.44
C GLY A 309 9.68 2.00 -5.23
N VAL A 310 9.00 2.09 -4.09
CA VAL A 310 7.88 1.23 -3.70
C VAL A 310 6.62 2.04 -3.35
N TYR A 311 5.49 1.52 -3.78
CA TYR A 311 4.15 1.92 -3.39
C TYR A 311 3.64 0.89 -2.39
N LEU A 312 3.65 1.26 -1.11
CA LEU A 312 3.41 0.35 0.01
C LEU A 312 1.93 0.26 0.32
N ASP A 313 1.37 -0.93 0.19
CA ASP A 313 -0.06 -1.16 0.40
C ASP A 313 -0.36 -1.89 1.72
N ILE A 314 -1.62 -1.79 2.13
CA ILE A 314 -2.17 -2.30 3.38
C ILE A 314 -1.51 -1.65 4.61
N ILE A 315 -1.20 -0.35 4.48
CA ILE A 315 -0.74 0.50 5.59
C ILE A 315 -1.79 0.55 6.69
N ASP A 316 -3.06 0.65 6.29
CA ASP A 316 -4.25 0.65 7.16
C ASP A 316 -4.47 -0.66 7.93
N ALA A 317 -3.59 -1.67 7.79
CA ALA A 317 -3.63 -2.86 8.64
C ALA A 317 -3.61 -2.53 10.14
N PHE A 318 -3.08 -1.37 10.55
CA PHE A 318 -3.16 -0.94 11.95
C PHE A 318 -4.60 -0.78 12.44
N GLU A 319 -5.51 -0.25 11.60
CA GLU A 319 -6.92 -0.04 11.95
C GLU A 319 -7.58 -1.39 12.29
N TYR A 320 -7.29 -2.39 11.46
CA TYR A 320 -7.79 -3.75 11.67
C TYR A 320 -7.40 -4.30 13.06
N PHE A 321 -6.16 -4.09 13.52
CA PHE A 321 -5.71 -4.61 14.81
C PHE A 321 -6.16 -3.75 15.99
N GLU A 322 -6.38 -2.45 15.81
CA GLU A 322 -6.96 -1.57 16.85
C GLU A 322 -8.42 -1.93 17.17
N GLU A 323 -9.15 -2.50 16.21
CA GLU A 323 -10.56 -2.88 16.36
C GLU A 323 -10.81 -4.26 17.00
N LEU A 324 -9.77 -5.09 17.23
CA LEU A 324 -9.90 -6.47 17.76
C LEU A 324 -10.14 -6.57 19.28
#